data_AF-A0AAD5XRU2-F1
#
_entry.id   AF-A0AAD5XRU2-F1
#
_cell.length_a   1.000
_cell.length_b   1.000
_cell.length_c   1.000
_cell.angle_alpha   90.00
_cell.angle_beta   90.00
_cell.angle_gamma   90.00
#
_symmetry.space_group_name_H-M   'P 1'
#
loop_
_entity.id
_entity.type
_entity.pdbx_description
1 polymer ?
#
loop_
_entity_poly.entity_id
_entity_poly.type
_entity_poly.pdbx_seq_one_letter_code
_entity_poly.pdbx_strand_id
1 'polypeptide(L)' 'MNEEEKTKNKSKSKYISIGRASSITGLCQQTFRKLADTNKIANYKTPSGYRRYDVNYIME' A
#
# COMPACT_ATOMS: atom_id res chain seq x y z
N MET A 1 -3.38 -7.47 -24.63
CA MET A 1 -3.71 -6.45 -23.62
C MET A 1 -2.64 -6.53 -22.55
N ASN A 2 -1.67 -5.60 -22.55
CA ASN A 2 -0.60 -5.55 -21.55
C ASN A 2 -0.65 -4.18 -20.88
N GLU A 3 -1.54 -4.05 -19.90
CA GLU A 3 -1.48 -3.03 -18.84
C GLU A 3 -0.38 -3.48 -17.85
N GLU A 4 0.54 -2.66 -17.34
CA GLU A 4 0.48 -1.24 -17.06
C GLU A 4 1.87 -0.61 -17.24
N GLU A 5 1.92 0.51 -17.94
CA GLU A 5 2.96 1.53 -17.77
C GLU A 5 2.90 2.08 -16.33
N LYS A 6 4.01 2.04 -15.58
CA LYS A 6 4.15 2.89 -14.37
C LYS A 6 5.46 3.67 -14.38
N THR A 7 5.41 4.72 -15.19
CA THR A 7 5.82 6.10 -14.88
C THR A 7 6.88 6.31 -13.79
N LYS A 8 8.05 6.75 -14.28
CA LYS A 8 9.07 7.52 -13.56
C LYS A 8 8.42 8.72 -12.84
N ASN A 9 8.51 8.79 -11.50
CA ASN A 9 8.58 10.09 -10.83
C ASN A 9 9.26 9.99 -9.46
N LYS A 10 10.26 10.84 -9.26
CA LYS A 10 11.10 10.95 -8.05
C LYS A 10 10.35 11.78 -6.99
N SER A 11 9.18 11.31 -6.56
CA SER A 11 8.39 11.91 -5.47
C SER A 11 8.30 10.94 -4.30
N LYS A 12 8.18 11.46 -3.08
CA LYS A 12 8.14 10.76 -1.78
C LYS A 12 7.55 9.33 -1.91
N SER A 13 8.27 8.31 -1.41
CA SER A 13 7.88 6.89 -1.47
C SER A 13 6.37 6.71 -1.32
N LYS A 14 5.68 6.50 -2.45
CA LYS A 14 4.21 6.44 -2.52
C LYS A 14 3.64 5.30 -1.68
N TYR A 15 4.47 4.32 -1.34
CA TYR A 15 4.08 3.18 -0.55
C TYR A 15 4.80 3.11 0.80
N ILE A 16 4.05 2.77 1.85
CA ILE A 16 4.53 2.61 3.23
C ILE A 16 4.36 1.18 3.73
N SER A 17 5.06 0.84 4.81
CA SER A 17 4.90 -0.45 5.48
C SER A 17 3.57 -0.53 6.22
N ILE A 18 3.10 -1.76 6.47
CA ILE A 18 1.86 -1.99 7.24
C ILE A 18 1.93 -1.39 8.65
N GLY A 19 3.12 -1.40 9.27
CA GLY A 19 3.33 -0.80 10.58
C GLY A 19 3.15 0.71 10.54
N ARG A 20 3.73 1.37 9.54
CA ARG A 20 3.57 2.82 9.35
C ARG A 20 2.13 3.19 9.03
N ALA A 21 1.45 2.40 8.19
CA ALA A 21 0.05 2.56 7.87
C ALA A 21 -0.83 2.48 9.12
N SER A 22 -0.59 1.46 9.95
CA SER A 22 -1.28 1.25 11.23
C SER A 22 -1.06 2.40 12.21
N SER A 23 0.15 2.92 12.32
CA SER A 23 0.44 4.07 13.19
C SER A 23 -0.22 5.38 12.73
N ILE A 24 -0.48 5.54 11.43
CA ILE A 24 -1.10 6.76 10.89
C ILE A 24 -2.62 6.71 11.07
N THR A 25 -3.25 5.61 10.68
CA THR A 25 -4.73 5.51 10.68
C THR A 25 -5.31 5.04 12.01
N GLY A 26 -4.48 4.50 12.91
CA GLY A 26 -4.92 3.80 14.11
C GLY A 26 -5.57 2.43 13.84
N LEU A 27 -5.69 2.02 12.57
CA LEU A 27 -6.23 0.70 12.23
C LEU A 27 -5.20 -0.39 12.51
N CYS A 28 -5.66 -1.55 12.96
CA CYS A 28 -4.77 -2.68 13.17
C CYS A 28 -4.26 -3.24 11.83
N GLN A 29 -3.09 -3.86 11.87
CA GLN A 29 -2.46 -4.45 10.69
C GLN A 29 -3.34 -5.54 10.03
N GLN A 30 -4.17 -6.24 10.80
CA GLN A 30 -5.06 -7.26 10.24
C GLN A 30 -6.15 -6.65 9.35
N THR A 31 -6.67 -5.47 9.72
CA THR A 31 -7.61 -4.71 8.88
C THR A 31 -6.96 -4.33 7.56
N PHE A 32 -5.73 -3.83 7.56
CA PHE A 32 -4.99 -3.54 6.33
C PHE A 32 -4.80 -4.76 5.43
N ARG A 33 -4.55 -5.94 6.00
CA ARG A 33 -4.48 -7.18 5.22
C ARG A 33 -5.83 -7.52 4.57
N LYS A 34 -6.93 -7.47 5.34
CA LYS A 34 -8.28 -7.73 4.82
C LYS A 34 -8.68 -6.73 3.73
N LEU A 35 -8.38 -5.44 3.92
CA LEU A 35 -8.66 -4.41 2.94
C LEU A 35 -7.86 -4.61 1.64
N ALA A 36 -6.60 -5.03 1.75
CA ALA A 36 -5.77 -5.37 0.60
C ALA A 36 -6.29 -6.61 -0.12
N ASP A 37 -6.65 -7.66 0.63
CA ASP A 37 -7.16 -8.91 0.07
C ASP A 37 -8.55 -8.73 -0.60
N THR A 38 -9.31 -7.71 -0.19
CA THR A 38 -10.59 -7.29 -0.82
C THR A 38 -10.42 -6.23 -1.91
N ASN A 39 -9.18 -5.90 -2.31
CA ASN A 39 -8.84 -4.86 -3.29
C ASN A 39 -9.41 -3.46 -2.97
N LYS A 40 -9.79 -3.20 -1.72
CA LYS A 40 -10.23 -1.87 -1.28
C LYS A 40 -9.08 -0.88 -1.20
N ILE A 41 -7.85 -1.36 -1.00
CA ILE A 41 -6.65 -0.53 -0.93
C ILE A 41 -5.56 -1.01 -1.88
N ALA A 42 -4.92 -0.04 -2.54
CA ALA A 42 -3.79 -0.31 -3.40
C ALA A 42 -2.60 -0.82 -2.57
N ASN A 43 -2.10 -1.99 -2.95
CA ASN A 43 -0.96 -2.63 -2.31
C ASN A 43 -0.12 -3.40 -3.32
N TYR A 44 1.15 -3.62 -3.00
CA TYR A 44 2.01 -4.54 -3.74
C TYR A 44 2.84 -5.40 -2.79
N LYS A 45 3.29 -6.57 -3.27
CA LYS A 45 4.22 -7.44 -2.56
C LYS A 45 5.64 -7.20 -3.07
N THR A 46 6.54 -6.96 -2.14
CA THR A 46 7.98 -6.94 -2.41
C THR A 46 8.49 -8.36 -2.75
N PRO A 47 9.65 -8.50 -3.41
CA PRO A 47 10.26 -9.82 -3.65
C PRO A 47 10.48 -10.62 -2.36
N SER A 48 10.73 -9.94 -1.24
CA SER A 48 10.84 -10.51 0.11
C SER A 48 9.49 -10.94 0.74
N GLY A 49 8.36 -10.77 0.07
CA GLY A 49 7.03 -11.17 0.55
C GLY A 49 6.31 -10.15 1.43
N TYR A 50 6.96 -9.04 1.82
CA TYR A 50 6.31 -7.97 2.56
C TYR A 50 5.34 -7.17 1.69
N ARG A 51 4.20 -6.78 2.26
CA ARG A 51 3.23 -5.88 1.63
C ARG A 51 3.57 -4.40 1.89
N ARG A 52 3.37 -3.59 0.86
CA ARG A 52 3.52 -2.13 0.88
C ARG A 52 2.22 -1.50 0.40
N TYR A 53 1.81 -0.41 1.06
CA TYR A 53 0.46 0.17 0.95
C TYR A 53 0.54 1.61 0.47
N ASP A 54 -0.32 1.99 -0.48
CA ASP A 54 -0.35 3.35 -1.03
C ASP A 54 -0.74 4.36 0.06
N VAL A 55 0.08 5.40 0.22
CA VAL A 55 -0.11 6.46 1.22
C VAL A 55 -1.35 7.29 0.93
N ASN A 56 -1.72 7.46 -0.34
CA ASN A 56 -2.83 8.33 -0.71
C ASN A 56 -4.16 7.80 -0.16
N TYR A 57 -4.35 6.47 -0.14
CA TYR A 57 -5.54 5.87 0.46
C TYR A 57 -5.58 6.04 2.00
N ILE A 58 -4.42 6.20 2.62
CA ILE A 58 -4.28 6.25 4.08
C ILE A 58 -4.48 7.65 4.65
N MET A 59 -4.25 8.69 3.84
CA MET A 59 -4.25 10.10 4.25
C MET A 59 -5.48 10.89 3.75
N GLU A 60 -6.42 10.23 3.07
CA GLU A 60 -7.72 10.79 2.67
C GLU A 60 -8.74 10.60 3.80
#